data_AF-A0A2H5XDK7-F1
#
_entry.id   AF-A0A2H5XDK7-F1
#
_cell.length_a   1.000
_cell.length_b   1.000
_cell.length_c   1.000
_cell.angle_alpha   90.00
_cell.angle_beta   90.00
_cell.angle_gamma   90.00
#
_symmetry.space_group_name_H-M   'P 1'
#
loop_
_entity.id
_entity.type
_entity.pdbx_description
1 polymer ?
#
loop_
_entity_poly.entity_id
_entity_poly.type
_entity_poly.pdbx_seq_one_letter_code
_entity_poly.pdbx_strand_id
1 'polypeptide(L)' 'MSKRQAFLERLRQMGDAELVQELENIYRELFNLRQQKAIGKGVVERSHRIRELRKNVARIKTLLRERELLRIGA' A
#
# COMPACT_ATOMS: atom_id res chain seq x y z
N MET A 1 20.31 -0.67 -0.24
CA MET A 1 19.09 -1.49 -0.05
C MET A 1 18.07 -1.18 -1.13
N SER A 2 17.33 -2.17 -1.66
CA SER A 2 16.26 -1.92 -2.63
C SER A 2 15.13 -1.13 -1.97
N LYS A 3 14.55 -0.11 -2.66
CA LYS A 3 13.40 0.67 -2.18
C LYS A 3 12.23 -0.23 -1.72
N ARG A 4 12.09 -1.41 -2.32
CA ARG A 4 11.10 -2.42 -1.94
C ARG A 4 11.39 -3.07 -0.58
N GLN A 5 12.65 -3.40 -0.29
CA GLN A 5 13.04 -4.07 0.95
C GLN A 5 12.85 -3.14 2.15
N ALA A 6 13.32 -1.89 2.03
CA ALA A 6 13.13 -0.87 3.07
C ALA A 6 11.64 -0.64 3.38
N PHE A 7 10.78 -0.66 2.36
CA PHE A 7 9.33 -0.54 2.55
C PHE A 7 8.74 -1.73 3.33
N LEU A 8 9.15 -2.97 2.99
CA LEU A 8 8.67 -4.16 3.68
C LEU A 8 9.14 -4.24 5.14
N GLU A 9 10.38 -3.86 5.41
CA GLU A 9 10.91 -3.76 6.77
C GLU A 9 10.10 -2.75 7.59
N ARG A 10 9.83 -1.56 7.03
CA ARG A 10 9.00 -0.55 7.68
C ARG A 10 7.60 -1.08 8.01
N LEU A 11 6.92 -1.75 7.06
CA LEU A 11 5.60 -2.32 7.31
C LEU A 11 5.61 -3.35 8.46
N ARG A 12 6.66 -4.17 8.56
CA ARG A 12 6.78 -5.18 9.62
C ARG A 12 6.96 -4.56 11.01
N GLN A 13 7.59 -3.39 11.08
CA GLN A 13 7.78 -2.64 12.32
C GLN A 13 6.52 -1.90 12.79
N MET A 14 5.57 -1.63 11.87
CA MET A 14 4.33 -0.91 12.18
C MET A 14 3.33 -1.78 12.95
N GLY A 15 2.57 -1.15 13.85
CA GLY A 15 1.43 -1.77 14.52
C GLY A 15 0.25 -2.01 13.59
N ASP A 16 -0.70 -2.87 13.98
CA ASP A 16 -1.87 -3.19 13.12
C ASP A 16 -2.72 -1.95 12.80
N ALA A 17 -2.94 -1.08 13.79
CA ALA A 17 -3.68 0.16 13.59
C ALA A 17 -2.97 1.10 12.60
N GLU A 18 -1.64 1.19 12.67
CA GLU A 18 -0.84 2.00 11.75
C GLU A 18 -0.85 1.42 10.33
N LEU A 19 -0.83 0.08 10.20
CA LEU A 19 -0.96 -0.60 8.91
C LEU A 19 -2.32 -0.32 8.26
N VAL A 20 -3.40 -0.32 9.05
CA VAL A 20 -4.74 0.06 8.57
C VAL A 20 -4.76 1.53 8.15
N GLN A 21 -4.15 2.44 8.94
CA GLN A 21 -4.08 3.84 8.59
C GLN A 21 -3.30 4.09 7.29
N GLU A 22 -2.19 3.37 7.10
CA GLU A 22 -1.39 3.43 5.87
C GLU A 22 -2.15 2.88 4.66
N LEU A 23 -2.96 1.83 4.86
CA LEU A 23 -3.86 1.31 3.84
C LEU A 23 -4.84 2.38 3.34
N GLU A 24 -5.46 3.13 4.27
CA GLU A 24 -6.35 4.24 3.94
C GLU A 24 -5.63 5.37 3.19
N ASN A 25 -4.42 5.72 3.63
CA ASN A 25 -3.59 6.72 2.95
C ASN A 25 -3.34 6.34 1.49
N ILE A 26 -2.98 5.08 1.25
CA ILE A 26 -2.75 4.56 -0.10
C ILE A 26 -4.04 4.56 -0.93
N TYR A 27 -5.20 4.26 -0.34
CA TYR A 27 -6.47 4.35 -1.07
C TYR A 27 -6.83 5.78 -1.44
N ARG A 28 -6.60 6.75 -0.54
CA ARG A 28 -6.78 8.18 -0.84
C ARG A 28 -5.89 8.61 -2.00
N GLU A 29 -4.61 8.22 -1.99
CA GLU A 29 -3.68 8.52 -3.08
C GLU A 29 -4.14 7.88 -4.41
N LEU A 30 -4.57 6.61 -4.38
CA LEU A 30 -5.10 5.92 -5.55
C LEU A 30 -6.35 6.61 -6.12
N PHE A 31 -7.26 7.07 -5.26
CA PHE A 31 -8.43 7.83 -5.69
C PHE A 31 -8.00 9.11 -6.41
N ASN A 32 -7.15 9.92 -5.79
CA ASN A 32 -6.65 11.16 -6.38
C ASN A 32 -5.96 10.93 -7.73
N LEU A 33 -5.14 9.88 -7.86
CA LEU A 33 -4.48 9.53 -9.11
C LEU A 33 -5.46 9.05 -10.19
N ARG A 34 -6.52 8.33 -9.81
CA ARG A 34 -7.59 7.94 -10.75
C ARG A 34 -8.38 9.14 -11.23
N GLN A 35 -8.70 10.08 -10.35
CA GLN A 35 -9.37 11.34 -10.72
C GLN A 35 -8.50 12.17 -11.68
N GLN A 36 -7.20 12.33 -11.38
CA GLN A 36 -6.24 13.02 -12.26
C GLN A 36 -6.16 12.38 -13.64
N LYS A 37 -6.14 11.04 -13.69
CA LYS A 37 -6.16 10.29 -14.96
C LYS A 37 -7.44 10.54 -15.75
N ALA A 38 -8.61 10.58 -15.10
CA ALA A 38 -9.89 10.84 -15.75
C ALA A 38 -9.97 12.25 -16.37
N ILE A 39 -9.34 13.24 -15.74
CA ILE A 39 -9.30 14.63 -16.22
C ILE A 39 -8.22 14.82 -17.32
N GLY A 40 -7.47 13.77 -17.70
CA GLY A 40 -6.44 13.83 -18.74
C GLY A 40 -5.15 14.54 -18.34
N LYS A 41 -4.98 14.89 -17.06
CA LYS A 41 -3.80 15.61 -16.55
C LYS A 41 -2.69 14.61 -16.18
N GLY A 42 -1.60 14.57 -16.95
CA GLY A 42 -0.35 13.87 -16.56
C GLY A 42 -0.38 12.33 -16.63
N VAL A 43 -1.12 11.74 -17.59
CA VAL A 43 -1.32 10.27 -17.72
C VAL A 43 0.00 9.49 -17.84
N VAL A 44 1.00 10.07 -18.49
CA VAL A 44 2.27 9.38 -18.79
C VAL A 44 3.21 9.36 -17.57
N GLU A 45 3.22 10.42 -16.77
CA GLU A 45 4.20 10.58 -15.68
C GLU A 45 3.94 9.66 -14.49
N ARG A 46 2.67 9.38 -14.16
CA ARG A 46 2.29 8.71 -12.88
C ARG A 46 1.72 7.30 -13.03
N SER A 47 1.76 6.72 -14.24
CA SER A 47 1.23 5.36 -14.49
C SER A 47 1.93 4.28 -13.67
N HIS A 48 3.26 4.39 -13.48
CA HIS A 48 4.04 3.48 -12.64
C HIS A 48 3.62 3.53 -11.16
N ARG A 49 3.29 4.72 -10.65
CA ARG A 49 2.89 4.95 -9.26
C ARG A 49 1.60 4.21 -8.91
N ILE A 50 0.60 4.22 -9.80
CA ILE A 50 -0.64 3.44 -9.61
C ILE A 50 -0.34 1.95 -9.43
N ARG A 51 0.58 1.41 -10.23
CA ARG A 51 1.00 0.00 -10.13
C ARG A 51 1.71 -0.28 -8.82
N GLU A 52 2.58 0.63 -8.37
CA GLU A 52 3.26 0.51 -7.07
C GLU A 52 2.29 0.54 -5.90
N LEU A 53 1.36 1.50 -5.87
CA LEU A 53 0.35 1.63 -4.82
C LEU A 53 -0.51 0.38 -4.70
N ARG A 54 -0.95 -0.20 -5.83
CA ARG A 54 -1.69 -1.48 -5.82
C ARG A 54 -0.88 -2.62 -5.20
N LYS A 55 0.43 -2.68 -5.48
CA LYS A 55 1.33 -3.67 -4.86
C LYS A 55 1.52 -3.41 -3.37
N ASN A 56 1.57 -2.14 -2.95
CA ASN A 56 1.66 -1.78 -1.54
C ASN A 56 0.40 -2.19 -0.76
N VAL A 57 -0.79 -1.94 -1.31
CA VAL A 57 -2.07 -2.43 -0.73
C VAL A 57 -2.03 -3.94 -0.52
N ALA A 58 -1.59 -4.70 -1.55
CA ALA A 58 -1.52 -6.15 -1.44
C ALA A 58 -0.56 -6.59 -0.31
N ARG A 59 0.63 -5.98 -0.21
CA ARG A 59 1.62 -6.28 0.84
C ARG A 59 1.08 -6.03 2.25
N ILE A 60 0.41 -4.89 2.46
CA ILE A 60 -0.17 -4.55 3.77
C ILE A 60 -1.26 -5.57 4.15
N LYS A 61 -2.17 -5.88 3.21
CA LYS A 61 -3.22 -6.88 3.44
C LYS A 61 -2.65 -8.27 3.74
N THR A 62 -1.61 -8.68 3.02
CA THR A 62 -0.92 -9.95 3.29
C THR A 62 -0.35 -9.97 4.70
N LEU A 63 0.35 -8.91 5.13
CA LEU A 63 0.93 -8.84 6.48
C LEU A 63 -0.16 -8.86 7.57
N LEU A 64 -1.25 -8.12 7.39
CA LEU A 64 -2.38 -8.15 8.32
C LEU A 64 -2.98 -9.55 8.43
N ARG A 65 -3.16 -10.25 7.30
CA ARG A 65 -3.69 -11.62 7.29
C ARG A 65 -2.72 -12.62 7.91
N GLU A 66 -1.42 -12.50 7.65
CA GLU A 66 -0.39 -13.31 8.29
C GLU A 66 -0.45 -13.17 9.82
N ARG A 67 -0.54 -11.92 10.33
CA ARG A 67 -0.69 -11.65 11.77
C ARG A 67 -1.98 -12.22 12.34
N GLU A 68 -3.08 -12.11 11.62
CA GLU A 68 -4.38 -12.67 12.02
C GLU A 68 -4.31 -14.20 12.12
N LEU A 69 -3.75 -14.88 11.13
CA LEU A 69 -3.59 -16.34 11.14
C LEU A 69 -2.71 -16.82 12.30
N LEU A 70 -1.63 -16.10 12.60
CA LEU A 70 -0.76 -16.41 13.74
C LEU A 70 -1.49 -16.27 15.09
N ARG A 71 -2.43 -15.33 15.22
CA ARG A 71 -3.25 -15.17 16.43
C ARG A 71 -4.29 -16.27 16.61
N ILE A 72 -4.86 -16.78 15.51
CA ILE A 72 -5.89 -17.82 15.53
C ILE A 72 -5.29 -19.21 15.74
N GLY A 73 -4.06 -19.43 15.28
CA GLY A 73 -3.34 -20.70 15.45
C GLY A 73 -2.61 -20.86 16.79
N ALA A 74 -2.70 -19.88 17.69
CA ALA A 74 -2.14 -19.91 19.05
C ALA A 74 -3.26 -20.14 20.08
#